data_AF-A0A6P8HSX2-F1
#
_entry.id   AF-A0A6P8HSX2-F1
#
_cell.length_a   1.000
_cell.length_b   1.000
_cell.length_c   1.000
_cell.angle_alpha   90.00
_cell.angle_beta   90.00
_cell.angle_gamma   90.00
#
_symmetry.space_group_name_H-M   'P 1'
#
loop_
_entity.id
_entity.type
_entity.pdbx_description
1 polymer ?
#
loop_
_entity_poly.entity_id
_entity_poly.type
_entity_poly.pdbx_seq_one_letter_code
_entity_poly.pdbx_strand_id
1 'polypeptide(L)'
;MYGSGMGTLRMLVQVDGNNTEVWKVGGNHGDGWIRGKYDFAAQKNNNKNCVIFEAARGPTYTSDIALDDISFTDRVPPKPGTCNRDQFKCRSGECIKSSFVCNNVGDCSDRSDEEYCPNGKCSLKEIYCPAEHSSLPPQ
;
A
#
# COMPACT_ATOMS: atom_id res chain seq x y z
N MET A 1 12.19 1.80 19.40
CA MET A 1 13.39 2.61 19.72
C MET A 1 13.72 2.36 21.17
N TYR A 2 14.69 1.49 21.45
CA TYR A 2 15.01 1.07 22.81
C TYR A 2 16.53 1.03 23.02
N GLY A 3 16.97 1.46 24.21
CA GLY A 3 18.37 1.43 24.62
C GLY A 3 18.88 2.74 25.23
N SER A 4 20.14 2.74 25.67
CA SER A 4 20.81 3.93 26.23
C SER A 4 21.54 4.71 25.13
N GLY A 5 21.46 6.04 25.15
CA GLY A 5 22.08 6.92 24.13
C GLY A 5 21.33 6.90 22.79
N MET A 6 20.00 6.86 22.86
CA MET A 6 19.15 6.75 21.67
C MET A 6 19.27 7.95 20.75
N GLY A 7 19.32 7.64 19.46
CA GLY A 7 19.30 8.61 18.39
C GLY A 7 17.91 9.17 18.11
N THR A 8 17.73 9.68 16.89
CA THR A 8 16.45 10.21 16.41
C THR A 8 16.00 9.51 15.15
N LEU A 9 14.70 9.32 15.00
CA LEU A 9 14.07 8.93 13.75
C LEU A 9 13.20 10.09 13.29
N ARG A 10 13.31 10.48 12.03
CA ARG A 10 12.44 11.47 11.41
C ARG A 10 11.88 11.00 10.09
N MET A 11 10.76 11.59 9.71
CA MET A 11 10.12 11.38 8.43
C MET A 11 10.13 12.70 7.66
N LEU A 12 10.59 12.63 6.41
CA LEU A 12 10.60 13.73 5.47
C LEU A 12 9.66 13.40 4.31
N VAL A 13 9.03 14.43 3.75
CA VAL A 13 8.32 14.35 2.47
C VAL A 13 9.11 15.14 1.45
N GLN A 14 9.56 14.46 0.39
CA GLN A 14 10.24 15.08 -0.73
C GLN A 14 9.22 15.42 -1.81
N VAL A 15 9.15 16.71 -2.17
CA VAL A 15 8.31 17.26 -3.24
C VAL A 15 9.22 18.02 -4.19
N ASP A 16 9.29 17.59 -5.46
CA ASP A 16 10.12 18.25 -6.50
C ASP A 16 11.60 18.44 -6.09
N GLY A 17 12.14 17.50 -5.33
CA GLY A 17 13.52 17.56 -4.82
C GLY A 17 13.69 18.39 -3.54
N ASN A 18 12.64 19.04 -3.04
CA ASN A 18 12.65 19.73 -1.75
C ASN A 18 12.16 18.82 -0.62
N ASN A 19 12.97 18.69 0.43
CA ASN A 19 12.64 17.87 1.59
C ASN A 19 11.96 18.71 2.68
N THR A 20 10.78 18.29 3.10
CA THR A 20 10.05 18.87 4.24
C THR A 20 10.01 17.88 5.39
N GLU A 21 10.52 18.26 6.56
CA GLU A 21 10.38 17.44 7.77
C GLU A 21 8.93 17.49 8.27
N VAL A 22 8.31 16.31 8.39
CA VAL A 22 6.89 16.19 8.76
C VAL A 22 6.69 15.55 10.13
N TRP A 23 7.67 14.80 10.62
CA TRP A 23 7.62 14.17 11.92
C TRP A 23 9.03 13.83 12.41
N LYS A 24 9.24 13.91 13.72
CA LYS A 24 10.51 13.56 14.37
C LYS A 24 10.26 13.00 15.76
N VAL A 25 11.02 11.97 16.10
CA VAL A 25 11.03 11.37 17.43
C VAL A 25 12.47 11.05 17.85
N GLY A 26 12.73 11.08 19.15
CA GLY A 26 14.04 10.77 19.70
C GLY A 26 13.93 10.23 21.11
N GLY A 27 14.99 9.57 21.57
CA GLY A 27 15.05 9.01 22.91
C GLY A 27 14.60 7.55 22.99
N ASN A 28 14.59 7.03 24.23
CA ASN A 28 14.17 5.67 24.53
C ASN A 28 12.64 5.63 24.71
N HIS A 29 11.98 4.71 24.02
CA HIS A 29 10.53 4.55 24.01
C HIS A 29 10.04 3.27 24.71
N GLY A 30 10.93 2.58 25.43
CA GLY A 30 10.63 1.31 26.08
C GLY A 30 10.75 0.11 25.14
N ASP A 31 10.66 -1.06 25.74
CA ASP A 31 10.76 -2.35 25.06
C ASP A 31 9.38 -2.76 24.53
N GLY A 32 8.96 -2.09 23.46
CA GLY A 32 7.67 -2.31 22.83
C GLY A 32 7.52 -1.57 21.51
N TRP A 33 6.62 -2.08 20.66
CA TRP A 33 6.27 -1.45 19.39
C TRP A 33 5.35 -0.24 19.62
N ILE A 34 5.67 0.87 18.95
CA ILE A 34 4.82 2.06 18.93
C ILE A 34 4.29 2.25 17.52
N ARG A 35 2.97 2.44 17.42
CA ARG A 35 2.32 2.70 16.14
C ARG A 35 2.35 4.19 15.81
N GLY A 36 2.99 4.51 14.68
CA GLY A 36 2.98 5.86 14.10
C GLY A 36 1.90 6.00 13.03
N LYS A 37 1.28 7.18 12.94
CA LYS A 37 0.39 7.55 11.82
C LYS A 37 0.57 9.03 11.48
N TYR A 38 0.63 9.33 10.20
CA TYR A 38 0.72 10.70 9.71
C TYR A 38 -0.32 10.99 8.63
N ASP A 39 -0.82 12.22 8.60
CA ASP A 39 -1.76 12.70 7.61
C ASP A 39 -1.07 13.54 6.54
N PHE A 40 -1.02 13.04 5.32
CA PHE A 40 -0.42 13.75 4.20
C PHE A 40 -1.36 14.78 3.56
N ALA A 41 -2.53 15.07 4.13
CA ALA A 41 -3.48 16.06 3.59
C ALA A 41 -2.84 17.43 3.31
N ALA A 42 -1.94 17.89 4.18
CA ALA A 42 -1.21 19.16 4.02
C ALA A 42 -0.04 19.10 3.02
N GLN A 43 0.32 17.89 2.56
CA GLN A 43 1.44 17.65 1.62
C GLN A 43 0.92 17.22 0.24
N LYS A 44 -0.37 17.45 -0.04
CA LYS A 44 -0.98 17.18 -1.34
C LYS A 44 -0.43 18.13 -2.38
N ASN A 45 0.15 17.55 -3.43
CA ASN A 45 0.51 18.24 -4.65
C ASN A 45 0.33 17.23 -5.81
N ASN A 46 0.41 17.71 -7.06
CA ASN A 46 0.28 16.87 -8.25
C ASN A 46 1.60 16.18 -8.65
N ASN A 47 2.64 16.32 -7.84
CA ASN A 47 3.98 15.88 -8.13
C ASN A 47 4.30 14.58 -7.39
N LYS A 48 5.39 13.93 -7.80
CA LYS A 48 5.84 12.69 -7.16
C LYS A 48 6.34 13.00 -5.76
N ASN A 49 5.64 12.49 -4.76
CA ASN A 49 6.01 12.60 -3.36
C ASN A 49 6.80 11.35 -2.93
N CYS A 50 8.01 11.52 -2.42
CA CYS A 50 8.74 10.43 -1.76
C CYS A 50 8.64 10.61 -0.24
N VAL A 51 8.34 9.53 0.48
CA VAL A 51 8.45 9.50 1.94
C VAL A 51 9.81 8.93 2.31
N ILE A 52 10.58 9.69 3.07
CA ILE A 52 11.94 9.33 3.47
C ILE A 52 11.96 9.17 4.99
N PHE A 53 12.38 8.00 5.47
CA PHE A 53 12.68 7.77 6.87
C PHE A 53 14.18 7.92 7.08
N GLU A 54 14.57 8.85 7.95
CA GLU A 54 15.97 9.11 8.25
C GLU A 54 16.23 8.84 9.74
N ALA A 55 17.16 7.93 10.01
CA ALA A 55 17.61 7.61 11.34
C ALA A 55 18.98 8.24 11.59
N ALA A 56 19.08 9.06 12.62
CA ALA A 56 20.35 9.55 13.13
C ALA A 56 20.74 8.73 14.36
N ARG A 57 21.94 8.14 14.33
CA ARG A 57 22.49 7.40 15.47
C ARG A 57 22.78 8.35 16.63
N GLY A 58 22.54 7.88 17.86
CA GLY A 58 22.94 8.61 19.05
C GLY A 58 24.42 8.41 19.41
N PRO A 59 24.87 8.93 20.57
CA PRO A 59 26.29 8.93 20.96
C PRO A 59 26.83 7.54 21.32
N THR A 60 25.97 6.56 21.58
CA THR A 60 26.35 5.21 22.00
C THR A 60 26.02 4.19 20.90
N TYR A 61 26.30 2.91 21.15
CA TYR A 61 25.94 1.78 20.30
C TYR A 61 24.91 0.84 20.97
N THR A 62 24.48 1.17 22.18
CA THR A 62 23.65 0.31 23.03
C THR A 62 22.16 0.53 22.80
N SER A 63 21.77 0.85 21.57
CA SER A 63 20.43 1.31 21.26
C SER A 63 20.11 1.17 19.78
N ASP A 64 18.91 0.70 19.47
CA ASP A 64 18.49 0.39 18.11
C ASP A 64 17.13 1.00 17.72
N ILE A 65 16.95 1.15 16.41
CA ILE A 65 15.73 1.65 15.79
C ILE A 65 15.25 0.59 14.79
N ALA A 66 14.00 0.15 14.93
CA ALA A 66 13.35 -0.78 14.03
C ALA A 66 12.02 -0.18 13.56
N LEU A 67 11.64 -0.49 12.31
CA LEU A 67 10.40 -0.09 11.66
C LEU A 67 9.81 -1.31 10.96
N ASP A 68 8.49 -1.43 10.99
CA ASP A 68 7.76 -2.49 10.30
C ASP A 68 6.35 -2.00 9.94
N ASP A 69 5.61 -2.79 9.15
CA ASP A 69 4.21 -2.58 8.80
C ASP A 69 3.89 -1.22 8.15
N ILE A 70 4.82 -0.71 7.34
CA ILE A 70 4.63 0.56 6.63
C ILE A 70 3.55 0.37 5.56
N SER A 71 2.47 1.14 5.68
CA SER A 71 1.34 1.11 4.76
C SER A 71 0.85 2.52 4.43
N PHE A 72 0.36 2.69 3.21
CA PHE A 72 -0.24 3.92 2.73
C PHE A 72 -1.71 3.68 2.43
N THR A 73 -2.57 4.50 3.02
CA THR A 73 -4.02 4.44 2.79
C THR A 73 -4.49 5.76 2.22
N ASP A 74 -5.12 5.72 1.06
CA ASP A 74 -5.80 6.90 0.52
C ASP A 74 -7.00 7.24 1.43
N ARG A 75 -7.06 8.50 1.87
CA ARG A 75 -8.22 9.01 2.63
C ARG A 75 -9.37 9.44 1.73
N VAL A 76 -9.20 9.33 0.42
CA VAL A 76 -10.26 9.60 -0.54
C VAL A 76 -11.13 8.33 -0.56
N PRO A 77 -12.44 8.42 -0.26
CA PRO A 77 -13.36 7.34 -0.59
C PRO A 77 -13.09 6.95 -2.04
N PRO A 78 -13.00 5.66 -2.39
CA PRO A 78 -12.72 5.27 -3.77
C PRO A 78 -13.60 6.11 -4.69
N LYS A 79 -12.97 6.89 -5.57
CA LYS A 79 -13.69 7.69 -6.55
C LYS A 79 -14.68 6.73 -7.22
N PRO A 80 -15.97 7.07 -7.39
CA PRO A 80 -16.89 6.17 -8.07
C PRO A 80 -16.28 5.82 -9.43
N GLY A 81 -15.80 4.58 -9.57
CA GLY A 81 -15.05 4.11 -10.74
C GLY A 81 -13.56 3.76 -10.57
N THR A 82 -12.92 3.90 -9.40
CA THR A 82 -11.58 3.34 -9.14
C THR A 82 -11.59 2.44 -7.91
N CYS A 83 -11.39 1.14 -8.11
CA CYS A 83 -11.35 0.15 -7.03
C CYS A 83 -10.02 0.22 -6.26
N ASN A 84 -10.02 -0.22 -5.01
CA ASN A 84 -8.79 -0.34 -4.21
C ASN A 84 -7.80 -1.33 -4.87
N ARG A 85 -6.52 -1.30 -4.48
CA ARG A 85 -5.49 -2.22 -5.00
C ARG A 85 -5.85 -3.71 -4.86
N ASP A 86 -6.61 -4.06 -3.82
CA ASP A 86 -7.05 -5.44 -3.54
C ASP A 86 -8.48 -5.74 -4.04
N GLN A 87 -8.98 -4.92 -4.98
CA GLN A 87 -10.32 -5.03 -5.53
C GLN A 87 -10.30 -5.13 -7.05
N PHE A 88 -11.22 -5.93 -7.59
CA PHE A 88 -11.51 -6.05 -9.01
C PHE A 88 -12.65 -5.12 -9.40
N LYS A 89 -12.51 -4.45 -10.55
CA LYS A 89 -13.54 -3.58 -11.12
C LYS A 89 -14.41 -4.36 -12.10
N CYS A 90 -15.66 -4.56 -11.73
CA CYS A 90 -16.68 -5.11 -12.63
C CYS A 90 -16.86 -4.20 -13.86
N ARG A 91 -17.29 -4.77 -14.99
CA ARG A 91 -17.64 -3.99 -16.19
C ARG A 91 -18.85 -3.08 -15.92
N SER A 92 -19.75 -3.49 -15.04
CA SER A 92 -20.83 -2.67 -14.46
C SER A 92 -20.35 -1.46 -13.65
N GLY A 93 -19.07 -1.42 -13.27
CA GLY A 93 -18.44 -0.32 -12.53
C GLY A 93 -18.36 -0.54 -11.02
N GLU A 94 -18.91 -1.65 -10.52
CA GLU A 94 -18.81 -2.07 -9.12
C GLU A 94 -17.39 -2.55 -8.77
N CYS A 95 -17.06 -2.52 -7.49
CA CYS A 95 -15.77 -2.98 -6.97
C CYS A 95 -16.00 -4.15 -6.01
N ILE A 96 -15.52 -5.32 -6.37
CA ILE A 96 -15.54 -6.53 -5.54
C ILE A 96 -14.13 -6.85 -5.05
N LYS A 97 -13.97 -7.74 -4.06
CA LYS A 97 -12.64 -8.19 -3.66
C LYS A 97 -12.00 -8.99 -4.79
N SER A 98 -10.69 -8.86 -5.01
CA SER A 98 -10.01 -9.67 -6.03
C SER A 98 -10.12 -11.19 -5.77
N SER A 99 -10.34 -11.60 -4.52
CA SER A 99 -10.63 -12.99 -4.14
C SER A 99 -11.98 -13.52 -4.63
N PHE A 100 -12.85 -12.65 -5.15
CA PHE A 100 -14.18 -12.99 -5.65
C PHE A 100 -14.22 -13.11 -7.17
N VAL A 101 -13.09 -12.92 -7.86
CA VAL A 101 -12.99 -13.16 -9.30
C VAL A 101 -12.78 -14.65 -9.55
N CYS A 102 -13.53 -15.24 -10.47
CA CYS A 102 -13.45 -16.65 -10.83
C CYS A 102 -13.68 -17.61 -9.66
N ASN A 103 -14.62 -17.30 -8.78
CA ASN A 103 -15.00 -18.12 -7.63
C ASN A 103 -16.27 -18.96 -7.87
N ASN A 104 -16.83 -18.94 -9.09
CA ASN A 104 -18.12 -19.54 -9.48
C ASN A 104 -19.35 -18.89 -8.84
N VAL A 105 -19.22 -17.68 -8.30
CA VAL A 105 -20.28 -16.86 -7.74
C VAL A 105 -20.28 -15.54 -8.51
N GLY A 106 -21.42 -15.16 -9.07
CA GLY A 106 -21.55 -13.85 -9.72
C GLY A 106 -21.66 -12.77 -8.66
N ASP A 107 -20.52 -12.24 -8.22
CA ASP A 107 -20.41 -11.15 -7.25
C ASP A 107 -20.56 -9.78 -7.93
N CYS A 108 -20.29 -9.68 -9.24
CA CYS A 108 -20.65 -8.50 -10.02
C CYS A 108 -22.13 -8.53 -10.45
N SER A 109 -22.80 -7.37 -10.46
CA SER A 109 -24.17 -7.21 -11.00
C SER A 109 -24.31 -7.65 -12.47
N ASP A 110 -23.23 -7.61 -13.24
CA ASP A 110 -23.16 -8.03 -14.64
C ASP A 110 -22.40 -9.37 -14.84
N ARG A 111 -22.02 -10.05 -13.75
CA ARG A 111 -21.25 -11.31 -13.74
C ARG A 111 -19.92 -11.25 -14.51
N SER A 112 -19.36 -10.06 -14.68
CA SER A 112 -18.10 -9.84 -15.41
C SER A 112 -16.88 -10.43 -14.70
N ASP A 113 -17.00 -10.73 -13.41
CA ASP A 113 -16.06 -11.48 -12.58
C ASP A 113 -15.94 -12.97 -12.93
N GLU A 114 -16.89 -13.53 -13.68
CA GLU A 114 -16.93 -14.95 -14.03
C GLU A 114 -16.86 -15.21 -15.56
N GLU A 115 -16.73 -14.15 -16.38
CA GLU A 115 -16.85 -14.24 -17.85
C GLU A 115 -15.53 -14.63 -18.56
N TYR A 116 -14.38 -14.31 -17.96
CA TYR A 116 -13.05 -14.56 -18.54
C TYR A 116 -12.15 -15.42 -17.65
N CYS A 117 -12.74 -16.46 -17.07
CA CYS A 117 -11.99 -17.42 -16.27
C CYS A 117 -11.31 -18.45 -17.18
N PRO A 118 -9.97 -18.65 -17.09
CA PRO A 118 -9.31 -19.73 -17.80
C PRO A 118 -9.91 -21.05 -17.34
N ASN A 119 -10.63 -21.72 -18.25
CA ASN A 119 -11.41 -22.94 -18.07
C ASN A 119 -11.12 -23.73 -16.77
N GLY A 120 -11.90 -23.42 -15.73
CA GLY A 120 -12.45 -24.42 -14.82
C GLY A 120 -11.57 -25.00 -13.71
N LYS A 121 -10.32 -24.57 -13.48
CA LYS A 121 -9.57 -24.92 -12.25
C LYS A 121 -8.55 -23.84 -11.87
N CYS A 122 -8.97 -22.81 -11.15
CA CYS A 122 -8.06 -22.13 -10.23
C CYS A 122 -7.78 -23.09 -9.07
N SER A 123 -6.71 -23.88 -9.15
CA SER A 123 -6.22 -24.60 -7.99
C SER A 123 -5.71 -23.59 -6.96
N LEU A 124 -6.27 -23.64 -5.75
CA LEU A 124 -6.13 -22.78 -4.56
C LEU A 124 -4.70 -22.44 -4.06
N LYS A 125 -3.71 -22.21 -4.92
CA LYS A 125 -2.33 -21.96 -4.51
C LYS A 125 -1.58 -20.85 -5.24
N GLU A 126 -2.21 -20.03 -6.06
CA GLU A 126 -1.51 -18.90 -6.71
C GLU A 126 -2.31 -17.60 -6.62
N ILE A 127 -1.64 -16.54 -6.16
CA ILE A 127 -2.20 -15.20 -5.84
C ILE A 127 -2.26 -14.30 -7.09
N TYR A 128 -1.82 -14.78 -8.26
CA TYR A 128 -1.77 -13.99 -9.50
C TYR A 128 -1.84 -14.90 -10.74
N CYS A 129 -2.85 -14.74 -11.59
CA CYS A 129 -2.89 -15.34 -12.93
C CYS A 129 -2.54 -14.26 -13.97
N PRO A 130 -1.33 -14.28 -14.57
CA PRO A 130 -1.08 -13.50 -15.77
C PRO A 130 -1.88 -14.11 -16.93
N ALA A 131 -2.68 -13.29 -17.61
CA ALA A 131 -3.15 -13.63 -18.94
C ALA A 131 -1.90 -13.72 -19.84
N GLU A 132 -1.47 -14.94 -20.15
CA GLU A 132 -0.58 -15.17 -21.28
C GLU A 132 -1.33 -14.69 -22.52
N HIS A 133 -0.82 -13.59 -23.06
CA HIS A 133 -1.24 -12.95 -24.29
C HIS A 133 -1.19 -13.99 -25.44
N SER A 134 -2.32 -14.60 -25.78
CA SER A 134 -2.51 -15.16 -27.12
C SER A 134 -3.28 -14.14 -27.95
N SER A 135 -2.51 -13.24 -28.57
CA SER A 135 -2.73 -12.63 -29.89
C SER A 135 -4.18 -12.55 -30.43
N LEU A 136 -4.61 -11.31 -30.74
CA LEU A 136 -5.50 -10.94 -31.87
C LEU A 136 -5.34 -11.89 -33.08
N PRO A 137 -6.32 -12.10 -34.01
CA PRO A 137 -7.47 -11.25 -34.42
C PRO A 137 -8.76 -12.10 -34.72
N PRO A 138 -9.84 -11.72 -35.48
CA PRO A 138 -9.88 -11.03 -36.80
C PRO A 138 -10.84 -9.81 -36.91
N GLN A 139 -10.52 -8.95 -37.91
CA GLN A 139 -11.29 -7.89 -38.61
C GLN A 139 -12.42 -7.15 -37.88
#